data_AF-A0A4R8XHW4-F1
#
_entry.id   AF-A0A4R8XHW4-F1
#
_cell.length_a   1.000
_cell.length_b   1.000
_cell.length_c   1.000
_cell.angle_alpha   90.00
_cell.angle_beta   90.00
_cell.angle_gamma   90.00
#
_symmetry.space_group_name_H-M   'P 1'
#
loop_
_entity.id
_entity.type
_entity.pdbx_description
1 polymer ?
#
loop_
_entity_poly.entity_id
_entity_poly.type
_entity_poly.pdbx_seq_one_letter_code
_entity_poly.pdbx_strand_id
1 'polypeptide(L)'
;MRLQEQFDDVVEIRRTNPQIYYRGRIFKVPTYLVGTYQLVTNTTGFTLFDTTDGAESLFFPLPVRVASSKRLMPLWQVSGARIRNPHPSWELKRIEYDNDHYQGDLLP
;
A
#
# COMPACT_ATOMS: atom_id res chain seq x y z
N MET A 1 -1.95 20.37 -21.39
CA MET A 1 -1.88 20.33 -19.92
C MET A 1 -0.99 19.15 -19.56
N ARG A 2 0.29 19.39 -19.25
CA ARG A 2 1.23 18.32 -18.89
C ARG A 2 0.93 18.02 -17.42
N LEU A 3 0.35 16.85 -17.13
CA LEU A 3 0.31 16.35 -15.76
C LEU A 3 1.77 16.21 -15.35
N GLN A 4 2.23 17.14 -14.51
CA GLN A 4 3.47 16.96 -13.76
C GLN A 4 3.24 15.70 -12.93
N GLU A 5 3.74 14.58 -13.43
CA GLU A 5 4.07 13.44 -12.60
C GLU A 5 4.93 14.01 -11.46
N GLN A 6 4.35 14.08 -10.27
CA GLN A 6 4.98 14.67 -9.10
C GLN A 6 6.06 13.69 -8.63
N PHE A 7 7.23 13.78 -9.24
CA PHE A 7 8.37 12.89 -9.02
C PHE A 7 9.16 13.18 -7.73
N ASP A 8 8.70 14.10 -6.87
CA ASP A 8 9.52 14.60 -5.75
C ASP A 8 9.17 14.00 -4.38
N ASP A 9 8.13 13.17 -4.26
CA ASP A 9 7.76 12.60 -2.96
C ASP A 9 8.56 11.31 -2.69
N VAL A 10 9.75 11.47 -2.11
CA VAL A 10 10.50 10.34 -1.55
C VAL A 10 9.88 9.94 -0.21
N VAL A 11 9.53 8.66 -0.07
CA VAL A 11 8.99 8.07 1.15
C VAL A 11 10.05 7.20 1.82
N GLU A 12 10.37 7.50 3.07
CA GLU A 12 11.27 6.68 3.88
C GLU A 12 10.47 5.83 4.88
N ILE A 13 10.57 4.51 4.76
CA ILE A 13 9.99 3.56 5.72
C ILE A 13 11.10 3.16 6.69
N ARG A 14 10.98 3.60 7.95
CA ARG A 14 12.00 3.38 8.97
C ARG A 14 11.72 2.11 9.77
N ARG A 15 12.78 1.41 10.22
CA ARG A 15 12.65 0.24 11.10
C ARG A 15 11.91 0.54 12.41
N THR A 16 12.11 1.73 12.97
CA THR A 16 11.44 2.20 14.19
C THR A 16 9.98 2.58 13.97
N ASN A 17 9.59 2.85 12.72
CA ASN A 17 8.24 3.23 12.34
C ASN A 17 7.89 2.68 10.93
N PRO A 18 7.64 1.36 10.79
CA PRO A 18 7.37 0.73 9.50
C PRO A 18 5.94 1.03 9.05
N GLN A 19 5.71 2.27 8.65
CA GLN A 19 4.39 2.82 8.35
C GLN A 19 4.46 3.79 7.18
N ILE A 20 3.39 3.84 6.40
CA ILE A 20 3.20 4.84 5.34
C ILE A 20 1.95 5.67 5.62
N TYR A 21 1.95 6.92 5.14
CA TYR A 21 0.87 7.87 5.38
C TYR A 21 0.24 8.26 4.05
N TYR A 22 -1.08 8.16 3.98
CA TYR A 22 -1.83 8.66 2.83
C TYR A 22 -3.15 9.27 3.29
N ARG A 23 -3.39 10.54 2.93
CA ARG A 23 -4.60 11.31 3.26
C ARG A 23 -5.05 11.17 4.72
N GLY A 24 -4.12 11.33 5.66
CA GLY A 24 -4.38 11.27 7.10
C GLY A 24 -4.55 9.86 7.70
N ARG A 25 -4.52 8.81 6.87
CA ARG A 25 -4.51 7.41 7.29
C ARG A 25 -3.08 6.89 7.41
N ILE A 26 -2.90 5.94 8.32
CA ILE A 26 -1.61 5.32 8.60
C ILE A 26 -1.71 3.82 8.34
N PHE A 27 -0.87 3.32 7.44
CA PHE A 27 -0.82 1.91 7.09
C PHE A 27 0.46 1.29 7.63
N LYS A 28 0.33 0.29 8.52
CA LYS A 28 1.46 -0.52 8.96
C LYS A 28 1.88 -1.46 7.84
N VAL A 29 3.15 -1.43 7.51
CA VAL A 29 3.76 -2.27 6.47
C VAL A 29 4.72 -3.28 7.09
N PRO A 30 5.02 -4.41 6.42
CA PRO A 30 6.05 -5.32 6.89
C PRO A 30 7.44 -4.67 6.98
N THR A 31 8.24 -5.10 7.97
CA THR A 31 9.57 -4.52 8.24
C THR A 31 10.62 -4.81 7.17
N TYR A 32 10.38 -5.75 6.25
CA TYR A 32 11.27 -5.96 5.12
C TYR A 32 11.10 -4.89 4.02
N LEU A 33 10.05 -4.06 4.10
CA LEU A 33 9.89 -2.86 3.27
C LEU A 33 10.53 -1.63 3.91
N VAL A 34 11.48 -1.81 4.83
CA VAL A 34 12.29 -0.70 5.36
C VAL A 34 13.24 -0.25 4.25
N GLY A 35 13.20 1.03 3.92
CA GLY A 35 13.96 1.57 2.80
C GLY A 35 13.46 2.94 2.36
N THR A 36 14.06 3.41 1.27
CA THR A 36 13.71 4.67 0.61
C THR A 36 13.03 4.35 -0.71
N TYR A 37 11.88 4.98 -0.95
CA TYR A 37 11.04 4.70 -2.09
C TYR A 37 10.64 5.98 -2.81
N GLN A 38 10.58 5.89 -4.13
CA GLN A 38 9.92 6.89 -4.94
C GLN A 38 8.40 6.68 -4.88
N LEU A 39 7.65 7.69 -4.46
CA LEU A 39 6.19 7.67 -4.55
C LEU A 39 5.73 8.09 -5.94
N VAL A 40 4.77 7.34 -6.47
CA VAL A 40 3.94 7.73 -7.60
C VAL A 40 2.48 7.58 -7.18
N THR A 41 1.74 8.70 -7.18
CA THR A 41 0.30 8.70 -6.95
C THR A 41 -0.40 9.19 -8.21
N ASN A 42 -1.40 8.44 -8.68
CA ASN A 42 -2.25 8.84 -9.79
C ASN A 42 -3.73 8.67 -9.41
N THR A 43 -4.63 8.75 -10.38
CA THR A 43 -6.08 8.64 -10.12
C THR A 43 -6.51 7.23 -9.68
N THR A 44 -5.72 6.20 -9.97
CA THR A 44 -6.08 4.79 -9.75
C THR A 44 -5.31 4.13 -8.62
N GLY A 45 -4.19 4.71 -8.18
CA GLY A 45 -3.36 4.05 -7.19
C GLY A 45 -2.28 4.91 -6.56
N PHE A 46 -1.76 4.37 -5.46
CA PHE A 46 -0.58 4.83 -4.74
C PHE A 46 0.47 3.73 -4.86
N THR A 47 1.63 4.06 -5.43
CA THR A 47 2.70 3.09 -5.71
C THR A 47 4.03 3.57 -5.16
N LEU A 48 4.75 2.70 -4.46
CA LEU A 48 6.12 2.92 -4.04
C LEU A 48 7.07 2.07 -4.88
N PHE A 49 8.03 2.73 -5.51
CA PHE A 49 9.12 2.10 -6.26
C PHE A 49 10.42 2.18 -5.45
N ASP A 50 11.17 1.09 -5.37
CA ASP A 50 12.46 1.08 -4.67
C ASP A 50 13.44 2.01 -5.40
N THR A 51 14.09 2.93 -4.70
CA THR A 51 15.03 3.87 -5.35
C THR A 51 16.33 3.19 -5.80
N THR A 52 16.60 1.96 -5.36
CA THR A 52 17.83 1.21 -5.66
C THR A 52 17.73 0.48 -6.99
N ASP A 53 16.61 -0.19 -7.26
CA ASP A 53 16.41 -1.03 -8.45
C ASP A 53 15.22 -0.60 -9.33
N GLY A 54 14.45 0.39 -8.89
CA GLY A 54 13.27 0.90 -9.62
C GLY A 54 12.06 -0.03 -9.59
N ALA A 55 12.11 -1.16 -8.86
CA ALA A 55 11.02 -2.12 -8.85
C ALA A 55 9.85 -1.66 -7.97
N GLU A 56 8.62 -2.03 -8.38
CA GLU A 56 7.44 -1.82 -7.55
C GLU A 56 7.58 -2.60 -6.23
N SER A 57 7.48 -1.89 -5.12
CA SER A 57 7.62 -2.44 -3.77
C SER A 57 6.30 -2.53 -3.01
N LEU A 58 5.40 -1.59 -3.26
CA LEU A 58 4.08 -1.55 -2.64
C LEU A 58 3.10 -0.83 -3.58
N PHE A 59 1.89 -1.34 -3.64
CA PHE A 59 0.78 -0.72 -4.35
C PHE A 59 -0.51 -0.85 -3.52
N PHE A 60 -1.35 0.17 -3.56
CA PHE A 60 -2.78 0.00 -3.25
C PHE A 60 -3.66 0.87 -4.15
N PRO A 61 -4.87 0.40 -4.48
CA PRO A 61 -5.77 1.12 -5.36
C PRO A 61 -6.40 2.34 -4.66
N LEU A 62 -6.78 3.32 -5.47
CA LEU A 62 -7.56 4.49 -5.07
C LEU A 62 -8.96 4.45 -5.72
N PRO A 63 -10.03 4.81 -4.98
CA PRO A 63 -10.03 5.16 -3.56
C PRO A 63 -9.68 3.97 -2.65
N VAL A 64 -9.05 4.26 -1.50
CA VAL A 64 -8.68 3.22 -0.54
C VAL A 64 -9.94 2.57 0.03
N ARG A 65 -10.09 1.27 -0.19
CA ARG A 65 -11.18 0.46 0.35
C ARG A 65 -10.71 -0.30 1.57
N VAL A 66 -11.25 0.08 2.74
CA VAL A 66 -11.03 -0.58 4.04
C VAL A 66 -12.35 -0.66 4.79
N ALA A 67 -12.66 -1.82 5.40
CA ALA A 67 -13.86 -1.96 6.23
C ALA A 67 -13.68 -1.33 7.63
N SER A 68 -12.44 -1.00 8.02
CA SER A 68 -12.14 -0.35 9.30
C SER A 68 -12.17 1.18 9.21
N SER A 69 -12.76 1.84 10.21
CA SER A 69 -12.69 3.29 10.42
C SER A 69 -11.48 3.75 11.25
N LYS A 70 -10.64 2.82 11.73
CA LYS A 70 -9.47 3.16 12.55
C LYS A 70 -8.46 4.00 11.76
N ARG A 71 -7.72 4.89 12.44
CA ARG A 71 -6.67 5.70 11.80
C ARG A 71 -5.43 4.87 11.41
N LEU A 72 -5.06 3.93 12.27
CA LEU A 72 -3.92 3.04 12.10
C LEU A 72 -4.40 1.64 11.75
N MET A 73 -4.01 1.13 10.59
CA MET A 73 -4.44 -0.18 10.11
C MET A 73 -3.28 -0.95 9.48
N PRO A 74 -3.27 -2.27 9.55
CA PRO A 74 -2.36 -3.09 8.76
C PRO A 74 -2.63 -2.96 7.26
N LEU A 75 -1.59 -2.94 6.44
CA LEU A 75 -1.74 -2.82 4.98
C LEU A 75 -2.54 -3.98 4.35
N TRP A 76 -2.47 -5.19 4.90
CA TRP A 76 -3.25 -6.34 4.39
C TRP A 76 -4.76 -6.16 4.51
N GLN A 77 -5.24 -5.13 5.22
CA GLN A 77 -6.68 -4.77 5.27
C GLN A 77 -7.12 -3.87 4.12
N VAL A 78 -6.18 -3.36 3.33
CA VAL A 78 -6.49 -2.55 2.16
C VAL A 78 -6.78 -3.47 0.99
N SER A 79 -8.02 -3.44 0.50
CA SER A 79 -8.44 -4.29 -0.60
C SER A 79 -7.61 -4.00 -1.86
N GLY A 80 -7.11 -5.05 -2.51
CA GLY A 80 -6.26 -4.93 -3.70
C GLY A 80 -4.83 -4.43 -3.43
N ALA A 81 -4.41 -4.29 -2.17
CA ALA A 81 -3.03 -3.98 -1.86
C ALA A 81 -2.09 -5.11 -2.29
N ARG A 82 -0.93 -4.74 -2.82
CA ARG A 82 0.15 -5.64 -3.23
C ARG A 82 1.45 -5.16 -2.61
N ILE A 83 2.30 -6.08 -2.22
CA ILE A 83 3.65 -5.80 -1.76
C ILE A 83 4.63 -6.75 -2.41
N ARG A 84 5.85 -6.29 -2.64
CA ARG A 84 6.93 -7.10 -3.22
C ARG A 84 7.31 -8.22 -2.26
N ASN A 85 7.41 -9.44 -2.79
CA ASN A 85 7.80 -10.64 -2.04
C ASN A 85 7.01 -10.81 -0.72
N PRO A 86 5.67 -10.90 -0.77
CA PRO A 86 4.86 -10.99 0.44
C PRO A 86 5.21 -12.27 1.21
N HIS A 87 5.39 -12.15 2.52
CA HIS A 87 5.45 -13.32 3.38
C HIS A 87 4.11 -14.08 3.29
N PRO A 88 4.09 -15.43 3.22
CA PRO A 88 2.85 -16.19 3.06
C PRO A 88 1.76 -15.85 4.08
N SER A 89 2.14 -15.59 5.34
CA SER A 89 1.18 -15.18 6.37
C SER A 89 0.54 -13.80 6.16
N TRP A 90 1.20 -12.90 5.41
CA TRP A 90 0.59 -11.63 5.01
C TRP A 90 -0.46 -11.87 3.93
N GLU A 91 -0.13 -12.71 2.94
CA GLU A 91 -1.02 -13.06 1.84
C GLU A 91 -2.28 -13.76 2.34
N LEU A 92 -2.13 -14.73 3.24
CA LEU A 92 -3.25 -15.43 3.88
C LEU A 92 -4.16 -14.45 4.62
N LYS A 93 -3.61 -13.54 5.43
CA LYS A 93 -4.40 -12.52 6.14
C LYS A 93 -5.13 -11.59 5.20
N ARG A 94 -4.51 -11.20 4.09
CA ARG A 94 -5.15 -10.38 3.06
C ARG A 94 -6.33 -11.12 2.45
N ILE A 95 -6.14 -12.37 2.03
CA ILE A 95 -7.18 -13.20 1.43
C ILE A 95 -8.34 -13.44 2.40
N GLU A 96 -8.06 -13.81 3.64
CA GLU A 96 -9.07 -13.98 4.70
C GLU A 96 -9.86 -12.69 4.91
N TYR A 97 -9.18 -11.56 5.07
CA TYR A 97 -9.83 -10.27 5.26
C TYR A 97 -10.68 -9.85 4.05
N ASP A 98 -10.15 -10.03 2.84
CA ASP A 98 -10.88 -9.71 1.63
C ASP A 98 -12.13 -10.58 1.50
N ASN A 99 -12.04 -11.85 1.89
CA ASN A 99 -13.18 -12.76 1.91
C ASN A 99 -14.26 -12.33 2.90
N ASP A 100 -13.87 -11.98 4.12
CA ASP A 100 -14.80 -11.60 5.19
C ASP A 100 -15.51 -10.25 4.94
N HIS A 101 -14.89 -9.36 4.17
CA HIS A 101 -15.32 -7.96 4.06
C HIS A 101 -15.72 -7.50 2.66
N TYR A 102 -15.27 -8.17 1.60
CA TYR A 102 -15.52 -7.76 0.21
C TYR A 102 -16.03 -8.89 -0.70
N GLN A 103 -16.45 -10.03 -0.12
CA GLN A 103 -17.18 -11.05 -0.89
C GLN A 103 -18.49 -10.46 -1.43
N GLY A 104 -18.52 -10.23 -2.74
CA GLY A 104 -19.62 -9.61 -3.46
C GLY A 104 -19.19 -8.61 -4.54
N ASP A 105 -17.97 -8.06 -4.44
CA ASP A 105 -17.41 -7.13 -5.44
C ASP A 105 -16.53 -7.82 -6.51
N LEU A 106 -16.46 -9.14 -6.47
CA LEU A 106 -15.92 -9.96 -7.57
C LEU A 106 -17.04 -10.26 -8.56
N LEU A 107 -17.55 -9.24 -9.24
CA LEU A 107 -18.21 -9.43 -10.53
C LEU A 107 -17.64 -8.40 -11.52
N PRO A 108 -17.28 -8.82 -12.74
CA PRO A 108 -16.91 -7.90 -13.81
C PRO A 108 -18.07 -6.97 -14.20
#